data_AF-A0A2E3I0N0-F1
#
_entry.id   AF-A0A2E3I0N0-F1
#
_cell.length_a   1.000
_cell.length_b   1.000
_cell.length_c   1.000
_cell.angle_alpha   90.00
_cell.angle_beta   90.00
_cell.angle_gamma   90.00
#
_symmetry.space_group_name_H-M   'P 1'
#
loop_
_entity.id
_entity.type
_entity.pdbx_description
1 polymer ?
#
loop_
_entity_poly.entity_id
_entity_poly.type
_entity_poly.pdbx_seq_one_letter_code
_entity_poly.pdbx_strand_id
1 'polypeptide(L)'
;MTNFNDTKLLDVAMKDDKFSSLWFGSWESNSDSLNIDYPTQYVAELELCKKLAFYWGKDFRTIDRMFQRSGLYCEKWDELKYKNRVIEKAIKDTEFTYRDR
;
A
#
# COMPACT_ATOMS: atom_id res chain seq x y z
N MET A 1 -18.13 4.87 4.28
CA MET A 1 -18.08 6.29 3.87
C MET A 1 -16.65 6.62 3.51
N THR A 2 -16.35 6.76 2.22
CA THR A 2 -15.04 7.20 1.74
C THR A 2 -14.88 8.68 2.10
N ASN A 3 -13.81 9.04 2.82
CA ASN A 3 -13.56 10.42 3.17
C ASN A 3 -13.26 11.20 1.88
N PHE A 4 -13.77 12.43 1.73
CA PHE A 4 -13.48 13.28 0.57
C PHE A 4 -11.95 13.43 0.32
N ASN A 5 -11.17 13.37 1.40
CA ASN A 5 -9.71 13.37 1.33
C ASN A 5 -9.14 12.09 0.69
N ASP A 6 -9.77 10.93 0.90
CA ASP A 6 -9.29 9.66 0.35
C ASP A 6 -9.43 9.63 -1.18
N THR A 7 -10.51 10.17 -1.74
CA THR A 7 -10.69 10.20 -3.19
C THR A 7 -9.62 11.07 -3.85
N LYS A 8 -9.37 12.26 -3.31
CA LYS A 8 -8.32 13.15 -3.84
C LYS A 8 -6.92 12.52 -3.73
N LEU A 9 -6.59 11.95 -2.58
CA LEU A 9 -5.30 11.27 -2.40
C LEU A 9 -5.18 10.05 -3.31
N LEU A 10 -6.27 9.34 -3.58
CA LEU A 10 -6.29 8.25 -4.56
C LEU A 10 -6.02 8.75 -5.97
N ASP A 11 -6.63 9.85 -6.40
CA ASP A 11 -6.36 10.44 -7.72
C ASP A 11 -4.89 10.88 -7.87
N VAL A 12 -4.26 11.36 -6.78
CA VAL A 12 -2.84 11.68 -6.76
C VAL A 12 -1.99 10.40 -6.81
N ALA A 13 -2.30 9.41 -5.98
CA ALA A 13 -1.55 8.15 -5.89
C ALA A 13 -1.65 7.32 -7.17
N MET A 14 -2.78 7.35 -7.86
CA MET A 14 -2.99 6.64 -9.14
C MET A 14 -2.08 7.12 -10.28
N LYS A 15 -1.46 8.29 -10.15
CA LYS A 15 -0.47 8.81 -11.11
C LYS A 15 0.92 8.19 -10.92
N ASP A 16 1.14 7.47 -9.83
CA ASP A 16 2.33 6.66 -9.61
C ASP A 16 2.09 5.27 -10.18
N ASP A 17 2.80 4.94 -11.27
CA ASP A 17 2.62 3.69 -12.03
C ASP A 17 2.81 2.44 -11.15
N LYS A 18 3.71 2.52 -10.16
CA LYS A 18 3.93 1.42 -9.22
C LYS A 18 2.76 1.29 -8.27
N PHE A 19 2.25 2.42 -7.76
CA PHE A 19 1.07 2.41 -6.90
C PHE A 19 -0.15 1.86 -7.67
N SER A 20 -0.42 2.35 -8.87
CA SER A 20 -1.59 1.92 -9.66
C SER A 20 -1.54 0.42 -9.97
N SER A 21 -0.39 -0.09 -10.40
CA SER A 21 -0.19 -1.52 -10.68
C SER A 21 -0.43 -2.39 -9.43
N LEU A 22 0.13 -2.01 -8.30
CA LEU A 22 -0.08 -2.70 -7.02
C LEU A 22 -1.54 -2.58 -6.55
N TRP A 23 -2.14 -1.41 -6.71
CA TRP A 23 -3.52 -1.15 -6.31
C TRP A 23 -4.52 -2.04 -7.03
N PHE A 24 -4.31 -2.31 -8.32
CA PHE A 24 -5.14 -3.24 -9.10
C PHE A 24 -4.73 -4.71 -8.96
N GLY A 25 -3.76 -5.04 -8.11
CA GLY A 25 -3.31 -6.41 -7.87
C GLY A 25 -2.43 -6.99 -8.99
N SER A 26 -1.94 -6.16 -9.92
CA SER A 26 -1.05 -6.59 -11.02
C SER A 26 0.41 -6.68 -10.55
N TRP A 27 0.67 -7.47 -9.51
CA TRP A 27 1.98 -7.50 -8.83
C TRP A 27 2.98 -8.48 -9.41
N GLU A 28 2.54 -9.50 -10.15
CA GLU A 28 3.42 -10.57 -10.68
C GLU A 28 4.45 -10.05 -11.69
N SER A 29 4.18 -8.91 -12.33
CA SER A 29 5.11 -8.23 -13.25
C SER A 29 5.82 -7.03 -12.61
N ASN A 30 5.69 -6.83 -11.29
CA ASN A 30 6.32 -5.73 -10.58
C ASN A 30 7.66 -6.13 -9.96
N SER A 31 8.53 -5.12 -9.83
CA SER A 31 9.84 -5.24 -9.22
C SER A 31 10.02 -4.28 -8.04
N ASP A 32 10.95 -4.61 -7.14
CA ASP A 32 11.36 -3.73 -6.05
C ASP A 32 12.18 -2.53 -6.56
N SER A 33 12.66 -1.69 -5.64
CA SER A 33 13.48 -0.53 -5.98
C SER A 33 14.84 -0.89 -6.59
N LEU A 34 15.24 -2.15 -6.56
CA LEU A 34 16.48 -2.68 -7.13
C LEU A 34 16.24 -3.42 -8.47
N ASN A 35 15.03 -3.31 -9.05
CA ASN A 35 14.60 -4.04 -10.25
C ASN A 35 14.64 -5.57 -10.10
N ILE A 36 14.37 -6.06 -8.88
CA ILE A 36 14.22 -7.50 -8.62
C ILE A 36 12.72 -7.81 -8.59
N ASP A 37 12.28 -8.76 -9.41
CA ASP A 37 10.89 -9.24 -9.43
C ASP A 37 10.44 -9.67 -8.03
N TYR A 38 9.17 -9.43 -7.71
CA TYR A 38 8.66 -9.78 -6.40
C TYR A 38 8.67 -11.30 -6.15
N PRO A 39 9.45 -11.79 -5.19
CA PRO A 39 9.59 -13.23 -4.95
C PRO A 39 8.33 -13.85 -4.34
N THR A 40 7.48 -13.02 -3.70
CA THR A 40 6.23 -13.44 -3.06
C THR A 40 5.24 -12.28 -3.00
N GLN A 41 3.95 -12.60 -2.89
CA GLN A 41 2.89 -11.61 -2.67
C GLN A 41 3.17 -10.69 -1.47
N TYR A 42 3.79 -11.20 -0.40
CA TYR A 42 4.18 -10.39 0.77
C TYR A 42 5.00 -9.15 0.41
N VAL A 43 5.88 -9.24 -0.61
CA VAL A 43 6.69 -8.10 -1.04
C VAL A 43 5.80 -7.04 -1.71
N ALA A 44 4.88 -7.46 -2.56
CA ALA A 44 3.89 -6.58 -3.18
C ALA A 44 2.98 -5.90 -2.13
N GLU A 45 2.49 -6.67 -1.16
CA GLU A 45 1.64 -6.16 -0.08
C GLU A 45 2.39 -5.14 0.78
N LEU A 46 3.64 -5.43 1.14
CA LEU A 46 4.50 -4.52 1.89
C LEU A 46 4.77 -3.22 1.12
N GLU A 47 5.07 -3.32 -0.17
CA GLU A 47 5.34 -2.16 -1.03
C GLU A 47 4.07 -1.31 -1.22
N LEU A 48 2.90 -1.93 -1.37
CA LEU A 48 1.64 -1.20 -1.38
C LEU A 48 1.41 -0.50 -0.03
N CYS A 49 1.62 -1.17 1.10
CA CYS A 49 1.49 -0.55 2.42
C CYS A 49 2.47 0.63 2.63
N LYS A 50 3.69 0.57 2.08
CA LYS A 50 4.63 1.71 2.12
C LYS A 50 4.12 2.89 1.30
N LYS A 51 3.56 2.64 0.12
CA LYS A 51 2.93 3.70 -0.69
C LYS A 51 1.70 4.28 0.01
N LEU A 52 0.87 3.45 0.64
CA LEU A 52 -0.25 3.90 1.46
C LEU A 52 0.24 4.75 2.65
N ALA A 53 1.29 4.32 3.34
CA ALA A 53 1.90 5.09 4.42
C ALA A 53 2.46 6.44 3.94
N PHE A 54 2.98 6.49 2.71
CA PHE A 54 3.41 7.74 2.08
C PHE A 54 2.22 8.67 1.80
N TYR A 55 1.18 8.22 1.09
CA TYR A 55 0.08 9.08 0.65
C TYR A 55 -0.93 9.43 1.75
N TRP A 56 -1.32 8.46 2.58
CA TRP A 56 -2.33 8.62 3.64
C TRP A 56 -1.73 8.85 5.02
N GLY A 57 -0.40 8.88 5.12
CA GLY A 57 0.31 8.98 6.38
C GLY A 57 0.43 7.64 7.11
N LYS A 58 1.22 7.65 8.17
CA LYS A 58 1.62 6.46 8.95
C LYS A 58 0.55 6.03 9.97
N ASP A 59 -0.71 5.99 9.55
CA ASP A 59 -1.83 5.54 10.39
C ASP A 59 -2.26 4.12 10.03
N PHE A 60 -2.22 3.23 11.02
CA PHE A 60 -2.51 1.81 10.84
C PHE A 60 -3.91 1.57 10.25
N ARG A 61 -4.93 2.20 10.83
CA ARG A 61 -6.34 1.96 10.47
C ARG A 61 -6.64 2.46 9.07
N THR A 62 -6.04 3.59 8.71
CA THR A 62 -6.16 4.17 7.37
C THR A 62 -5.49 3.28 6.34
N ILE A 63 -4.28 2.78 6.61
CA ILE A 63 -3.58 1.85 5.71
C ILE A 63 -4.39 0.56 5.55
N ASP A 64 -4.85 -0.08 6.63
CA ASP A 64 -5.65 -1.31 6.55
C ASP A 64 -6.93 -1.12 5.71
N ARG A 65 -7.69 -0.05 6.00
CA ARG A 65 -8.91 0.28 5.26
C ARG A 65 -8.65 0.52 3.77
N MET A 66 -7.55 1.17 3.42
CA MET A 66 -7.21 1.44 2.02
C MET A 66 -6.69 0.18 1.33
N PHE A 67 -5.91 -0.64 2.02
CA PHE A 67 -5.40 -1.92 1.50
C PHE A 67 -6.55 -2.87 1.15
N GLN A 68 -7.59 -2.96 1.99
CA GLN A 68 -8.78 -3.78 1.76
C GLN A 68 -9.57 -3.40 0.48
N ARG A 69 -9.31 -2.21 -0.09
CA ARG A 69 -9.92 -1.76 -1.34
C ARG A 69 -9.06 -2.04 -2.57
N SER A 70 -7.87 -2.61 -2.38
CA SER A 70 -6.94 -2.97 -3.45
C SER A 70 -7.20 -4.38 -3.96
N GLY A 71 -6.67 -4.69 -5.13
CA GLY A 71 -6.65 -6.03 -5.71
C GLY A 71 -5.69 -7.00 -5.01
N LEU A 72 -4.90 -6.57 -4.01
CA LEU A 72 -4.04 -7.44 -3.21
C LEU A 72 -4.73 -8.02 -1.98
N TYR A 73 -5.95 -7.57 -1.66
CA TYR A 73 -6.70 -8.10 -0.52
C TYR A 73 -7.06 -9.57 -0.72
N CYS A 74 -6.81 -10.38 0.30
CA CYS A 74 -7.12 -11.82 0.34
C CYS A 74 -7.42 -12.27 1.78
N GLU A 75 -7.93 -13.50 1.95
CA GLU A 75 -8.32 -14.04 3.27
C GLU A 75 -7.17 -14.02 4.30
N LYS A 76 -5.92 -14.23 3.86
CA LYS A 76 -4.74 -14.15 4.72
C LYS A 76 -4.57 -12.76 5.36
N TRP A 77 -5.04 -11.70 4.69
CA TRP A 77 -5.00 -10.34 5.22
C TRP A 77 -5.90 -10.17 6.47
N ASP A 78 -6.91 -11.02 6.65
CA ASP A 78 -7.78 -10.94 7.82
C ASP A 78 -7.12 -11.45 9.09
N GLU A 79 -6.04 -12.22 8.98
CA GLU A 79 -5.22 -12.63 10.11
C GLU A 79 -4.54 -11.43 10.78
N LEU A 80 -4.91 -11.16 12.04
CA LEU A 80 -4.41 -9.99 12.79
C LEU A 80 -2.87 -9.94 12.86
N LYS A 81 -2.23 -11.08 13.12
CA LYS A 81 -0.76 -11.15 13.18
C LYS A 81 -0.11 -10.83 11.84
N TYR A 82 -0.74 -11.25 10.74
CA TYR A 82 -0.22 -11.03 9.40
C TYR A 82 -0.30 -9.55 9.03
N LYS A 83 -1.50 -8.96 9.08
CA LYS A 83 -1.69 -7.54 8.75
C LYS A 83 -0.85 -6.62 9.64
N ASN A 84 -0.75 -6.93 10.95
CA ASN A 84 0.07 -6.14 11.87
C ASN A 84 1.53 -6.11 11.42
N ARG A 85 2.10 -7.28 11.12
CA ARG A 85 3.48 -7.40 10.66
C ARG A 85 3.74 -6.56 9.40
N VAL A 86 2.84 -6.61 8.42
CA VAL A 86 3.03 -5.91 7.13
C VAL A 86 2.90 -4.40 7.32
N ILE A 87 1.82 -3.94 7.97
CA ILE A 87 1.53 -2.52 8.15
C ILE A 87 2.56 -1.84 9.07
N GLU A 88 2.90 -2.47 10.21
CA GLU A 88 3.89 -1.90 11.13
C GLU A 88 5.28 -1.80 10.48
N LYS A 89 5.66 -2.79 9.67
CA LYS A 89 6.89 -2.73 8.90
C LYS A 89 6.85 -1.60 7.87
N ALA A 90 5.75 -1.46 7.14
CA ALA A 90 5.60 -0.38 6.17
C ALA A 90 5.68 1.01 6.82
N ILE A 91 5.03 1.20 7.97
CA ILE A 91 5.07 2.44 8.74
C ILE A 91 6.51 2.76 9.18
N LYS A 92 7.23 1.76 9.68
CA LYS A 92 8.62 1.89 10.14
C LYS A 92 9.58 2.22 8.99
N ASP A 93 9.44 1.52 7.87
CA ASP A 93 10.34 1.64 6.71
C ASP A 93 10.06 2.89 5.86
N THR A 94 8.86 3.48 5.98
CA THR A 94 8.50 4.71 5.26
C THR A 94 9.09 5.90 6.00
N GLU A 95 9.97 6.67 5.36
CA GLU A 95 10.60 7.84 6.01
C GLU A 95 9.71 9.09 5.91
N PHE A 96 9.24 9.38 4.69
CA PHE A 96 8.50 10.60 4.37
C PHE A 96 7.01 10.33 4.12
N THR A 97 6.20 11.38 4.26
CA THR A 97 4.78 11.35 3.91
C THR A 97 4.50 12.45 2.90
N TYR A 98 3.52 12.20 2.04
CA TYR A 98 3.02 13.15 1.07
C TYR A 98 2.50 14.39 1.79
N ARG A 99 2.88 15.56 1.28
CA ARG A 99 2.33 16.85 1.70
C ARG A 99 1.83 17.53 0.45
N ASP A 100 0.54 17.86 0.45
CA ASP A 100 -0.05 18.70 -0.58
C ASP A 100 0.69 20.06 -0.55
N ARG A 101 1.05 20.58 -1.72
CA ARG A 101 1.84 21.82 -1.85
C ARG A 101 0.93 23.05 -1.88
#